data_AF-A0A923I8R3-F1
#
_entry.id   AF-A0A923I8R3-F1
#
_cell.length_a   1.000
_cell.length_b   1.000
_cell.length_c   1.000
_cell.angle_alpha   90.00
_cell.angle_beta   90.00
_cell.angle_gamma   90.00
#
_symmetry.space_group_name_H-M   'P 1'
#
loop_
_entity.id
_entity.type
_entity.pdbx_description
1 polymer ?
#
loop_
_entity_poly.entity_id
_entity_poly.type
_entity_poly.pdbx_seq_one_letter_code
_entity_poly.pdbx_strand_id
1 'polypeptide(L)' 'MAEYTTFGLVVKTKLLGPPVRTQEWLCAAVNADTGLKIDSAYMSKILTGQRTSARVAQSICKILGIEADEK' A
#
# COMPACT_ATOMS: atom_id res chain seq x y z
N MET A 1 -18.50 6.16 4.84
CA MET A 1 -17.55 5.09 5.18
C MET A 1 -16.69 4.87 3.97
N ALA A 2 -15.37 5.06 4.06
CA ALA A 2 -14.51 4.81 2.90
C ALA A 2 -14.33 3.29 2.77
N GLU A 3 -14.99 2.71 1.77
CA GLU A 3 -14.80 1.31 1.43
C GLU A 3 -13.38 1.14 0.92
N TYR A 4 -12.59 0.30 1.61
CA TYR A 4 -11.28 -0.08 1.12
C TYR A 4 -11.49 -0.96 -0.11
N THR A 5 -10.71 -0.69 -1.15
CA THR A 5 -10.67 -1.59 -2.32
C THR A 5 -10.10 -2.94 -1.89
N THR A 6 -10.30 -3.98 -2.71
CA THR A 6 -9.68 -5.29 -2.52
C THR A 6 -8.18 -5.16 -2.29
N PHE A 7 -7.50 -4.29 -3.03
CA PHE A 7 -6.09 -3.95 -2.83
C PHE A 7 -5.83 -3.36 -1.44
N GLY A 8 -6.63 -2.38 -1.03
CA GLY A 8 -6.54 -1.76 0.28
C GLY A 8 -6.67 -2.74 1.45
N LEU A 9 -7.58 -3.71 1.31
CA LEU A 9 -7.79 -4.79 2.28
C LEU A 9 -6.58 -5.74 2.33
N VAL A 10 -6.07 -6.19 1.18
CA VAL A 10 -4.90 -7.08 1.10
C VAL A 10 -3.67 -6.42 1.75
N VAL A 11 -3.43 -5.14 1.46
CA VAL A 11 -2.34 -4.37 2.06
C VAL A 11 -2.49 -4.31 3.58
N LYS A 12 -3.68 -4.00 4.09
CA LYS A 12 -3.94 -3.99 5.54
C LYS A 12 -3.71 -5.36 6.18
N THR A 13 -4.17 -6.43 5.56
CA THR A 13 -3.97 -7.80 6.04
C THR A 13 -2.48 -8.15 6.10
N LYS A 14 -1.71 -7.79 5.07
CA LYS A 14 -0.25 -8.00 5.05
C LYS A 14 0.49 -7.15 6.08
N LEU A 15 0.04 -5.92 6.34
CA LEU A 15 0.59 -5.06 7.39
C LEU A 15 0.33 -5.60 8.79
N LEU A 16 -0.84 -6.19 9.01
CA LEU A 16 -1.22 -6.84 10.27
C LEU A 16 -0.57 -8.22 10.44
N GLY A 17 -0.12 -8.84 9.35
CA GLY A 17 0.61 -10.11 9.37
C GLY A 17 2.03 -9.96 9.93
N PRO A 18 2.61 -11.02 10.52
CA PRO A 18 3.98 -10.99 11.00
C PRO A 18 5.00 -10.94 9.83
N PRO A 19 6.00 -10.04 9.88
CA PRO A 19 6.24 -9.02 10.90
C PRO A 19 5.25 -7.85 10.79
N VAL A 20 4.64 -7.48 11.93
CA VAL A 20 3.66 -6.39 11.99
C VAL A 20 4.32 -5.08 11.56
N ARG A 21 3.77 -4.46 10.52
CA ARG A 21 4.27 -3.22 9.92
C ARG A 21 3.19 -2.15 10.04
N THR A 22 3.59 -0.93 10.36
CA THR A 22 2.68 0.20 10.43
C THR A 22 2.48 0.83 9.05
N GLN A 23 1.38 1.57 8.89
CA GLN A 23 1.13 2.31 7.66
C GLN A 23 2.21 3.37 7.41
N GLU A 24 2.78 3.96 8.47
CA GLU A 24 3.92 4.89 8.39
C GLU A 24 5.18 4.21 7.82
N TRP A 25 5.47 2.99 8.26
CA TRP A 25 6.58 2.20 7.71
C TRP A 25 6.40 1.95 6.21
N LEU A 26 5.19 1.55 5.79
CA LEU A 26 4.89 1.36 4.37
C LEU A 26 5.05 2.67 3.58
N CYS A 27 4.64 3.78 4.18
CA CYS A 27 4.79 5.11 3.60
C CYS A 27 6.27 5.45 3.35
N ALA A 28 7.12 5.25 4.36
CA ALA A 28 8.55 5.47 4.26
C ALA A 28 9.22 4.52 3.25
N ALA A 29 8.84 3.24 3.25
CA ALA A 29 9.37 2.25 2.31
C ALA A 29 9.01 2.59 0.85
N VAL A 30 7.76 2.99 0.59
CA VAL A 30 7.33 3.39 -0.76
C VAL A 30 7.99 4.69 -1.18
N ASN A 31 8.13 5.65 -0.26
CA ASN A 31 8.83 6.91 -0.50
C ASN A 31 10.31 6.67 -0.87
N ALA A 32 10.97 5.74 -0.19
CA ALA A 32 12.35 5.33 -0.50
C ALA A 32 12.47 4.63 -1.87
N ASP A 33 11.50 3.77 -2.25
CA ASP A 33 11.54 3.04 -3.53
C ASP A 33 11.12 3.91 -4.74
N THR A 34 10.11 4.77 -4.58
CA THR A 34 9.59 5.62 -5.67
C THR A 34 10.22 7.00 -5.75
N GLY A 35 10.85 7.48 -4.66
CA GLY A 35 11.29 8.87 -4.50
C GLY A 35 10.13 9.87 -4.31
N LEU A 36 8.89 9.41 -4.15
CA LEU A 36 7.71 10.26 -4.00
C LEU A 36 7.40 10.50 -2.53
N LYS A 37 7.11 11.75 -2.16
CA LYS A 37 6.58 12.07 -0.84
C LYS A 37 5.14 11.60 -0.70
N ILE A 38 4.99 10.40 -0.16
CA ILE A 38 3.71 9.81 0.24
C ILE A 38 3.56 10.00 1.74
N ASP A 39 2.36 10.38 2.16
CA ASP A 39 1.92 10.46 3.56
C ASP A 39 0.79 9.46 3.82
N SER A 40 0.49 9.20 5.08
CA SER A 40 -0.60 8.31 5.51
C SER A 40 -1.96 8.65 4.89
N ALA A 41 -2.25 9.94 4.71
CA ALA A 41 -3.47 10.41 4.02
C ALA A 41 -3.47 10.09 2.53
N TYR A 42 -2.30 10.17 1.87
CA TYR A 42 -2.16 9.80 0.46
C TYR A 42 -2.26 8.28 0.28
N MET A 43 -1.62 7.52 1.18
CA MET A 43 -1.75 6.07 1.24
C MET A 43 -3.22 5.67 1.39
N SER A 44 -3.96 6.27 2.32
CA SER A 44 -5.39 5.99 2.52
C SER A 44 -6.19 6.22 1.23
N LYS A 45 -5.93 7.32 0.50
CA LYS A 45 -6.56 7.59 -0.81
C LYS A 45 -6.24 6.53 -1.86
N ILE A 46 -5.03 5.98 -1.84
CA ILE A 46 -4.63 4.86 -2.73
C ILE A 46 -5.39 3.58 -2.35
N LEU A 47 -5.43 3.25 -1.06
CA LEU A 47 -6.09 2.04 -0.56
C LEU A 47 -7.63 2.06 -0.75
N THR A 48 -8.24 3.24 -0.68
CA THR A 48 -9.68 3.44 -0.94
C THR A 48 -10.00 3.66 -2.43
N GLY A 49 -9.01 3.59 -3.34
CA GLY A 49 -9.22 3.78 -4.78
C GLY A 49 -9.59 5.22 -5.20
N GLN A 50 -9.49 6.19 -4.28
CA GLN A 50 -9.71 7.62 -4.59
C GLN A 50 -8.57 8.21 -5.42
N ARG A 51 -7.39 7.58 -5.38
CA ARG A 51 -6.23 7.96 -6.16
C ARG A 51 -5.53 6.70 -6.65
N THR A 52 -5.25 6.61 -7.93
CA THR A 52 -4.55 5.44 -8.49
C THR A 52 -3.24 5.92 -9.08
N SER A 53 -2.13 5.58 -8.42
CA SER A 53 -0.80 5.76 -8.99
C SER A 53 -0.20 4.39 -9.21
N ALA A 54 -0.07 3.98 -10.47
CA ALA A 54 0.47 2.69 -10.84
C ALA A 54 1.86 2.45 -10.23
N ARG A 55 2.69 3.51 -10.16
CA ARG A 55 4.02 3.45 -9.56
C ARG A 55 3.98 3.12 -8.07
N VAL A 56 3.08 3.79 -7.33
CA VAL A 56 2.89 3.57 -5.89
C VAL A 56 2.32 2.19 -5.61
N ALA A 57 1.30 1.78 -6.36
CA ALA A 57 0.69 0.46 -6.22
C ALA A 57 1.71 -0.66 -6.49
N GLN A 58 2.53 -0.52 -7.54
CA GLN A 58 3.62 -1.47 -7.85
C GLN A 58 4.66 -1.51 -6.73
N SER A 59 5.11 -0.37 -6.21
CA SER A 59 6.06 -0.35 -5.10
C SER A 59 5.48 -0.97 -3.84
N ILE A 60 4.21 -0.71 -3.51
CA ILE A 60 3.52 -1.36 -2.38
C ILE A 60 3.48 -2.87 -2.57
N CYS A 61 3.10 -3.35 -3.76
CA CYS A 61 3.13 -4.77 -4.12
C CYS A 61 4.51 -5.38 -3.89
N LYS A 62 5.55 -4.72 -4.42
CA LYS A 62 6.95 -5.14 -4.31
C LYS A 62 7.43 -5.19 -2.86
N ILE A 63 7.14 -4.16 -2.05
CA ILE A 63 7.55 -4.05 -0.64
C ILE A 63 6.85 -5.09 0.24
N LEU A 64 5.57 -5.34 -0.04
CA LEU A 64 4.77 -6.30 0.72
C LEU A 64 4.86 -7.72 0.18
N GLY A 65 5.58 -7.94 -0.92
CA GLY A 65 5.63 -9.23 -1.61
C GLY A 65 4.24 -9.72 -1.98
N ILE A 66 3.35 -8.80 -2.34
CA ILE A 66 2.06 -9.14 -2.94
C ILE A 66 2.41 -9.42 -4.40
N GLU A 67 2.73 -10.67 -4.71
CA GLU A 67 2.63 -11.11 -6.09
C GLU A 67 1.18 -10.90 -6.50
N ALA A 68 0.94 -10.29 -7.66
CA ALA A 68 -0.36 -10.37 -8.29
C ALA A 68 -0.56 -11.85 -8.64
N ASP A 69 -1.01 -12.62 -7.64
CA ASP A 69 -1.33 -14.04 -7.77
C ASP A 69 -2.59 -14.11 -8.62
N GLU A 70 -2.35 -14.06 -9.92
CA GLU A 70 -3.27 -14.48 -10.94
C GLU A 70 -3.32 -16.01 -10.83
N LYS A 71 -4.35 -16.51 -10.13
CA LYS A 71 -4.78 -17.89 -10.29
C LYS A 71 -6.29 -18.03 -10.24
#